data_AF-A0A0W0N3W9-F1
#
_entry.id   AF-A0A0W0N3W9-F1
#
_cell.length_a   1.000
_cell.length_b   1.000
_cell.length_c   1.000
_cell.angle_alpha   90.00
_cell.angle_beta   90.00
_cell.angle_gamma   90.00
#
_symmetry.space_group_name_H-M   'P 1'
#
loop_
_entity.id
_entity.type
_entity.pdbx_description
1 polymer ?
#
loop_
_entity_poly.entity_id
_entity_poly.type
_entity_poly.pdbx_seq_one_letter_code
_entity_poly.pdbx_strand_id
1 'polypeptide(L)'
;MGESEALDGVIQVVGEMLKRPRLSDAIFSRDGDITRDSLRAAAQALQGNSSATEFSQDPFHAQGNAQVVEALQSQFPLLRDKAMDRTYLFEPHQYVEIARLREVMQDPHEVDQQGAPVLDASTGMPQSKYSELCVYTAKNIIERPGLLPSLERANGTRLFGPPHKEGWLSNKSLERWHEQDAARKAR
;
A
#
# COMPACT_ATOMS: atom_id res chain seq x y z
N MET A 1 12.94 -15.47 41.95
CA MET A 1 13.02 -15.71 40.50
C MET A 1 11.59 -15.68 40.00
N GLY A 2 11.15 -14.69 39.23
CA GLY A 2 9.72 -14.60 38.89
C GLY A 2 9.30 -13.38 38.06
N GLU A 3 9.79 -12.17 38.36
CA GLU A 3 9.40 -10.98 37.59
C GLU A 3 10.34 -10.67 36.42
N SER A 4 11.66 -10.84 36.61
CA SER A 4 12.65 -10.56 35.56
C SER A 4 12.50 -11.49 34.35
N GLU A 5 12.34 -12.80 34.57
CA GLU A 5 12.14 -13.77 33.48
C GLU A 5 10.80 -13.57 32.76
N ALA A 6 9.75 -13.14 33.46
CA ALA A 6 8.46 -12.80 32.85
C ALA A 6 8.57 -11.53 31.98
N LEU A 7 9.29 -10.51 32.45
CA LEU A 7 9.61 -9.31 31.67
C LEU A 7 10.47 -9.64 30.45
N ASP A 8 11.50 -10.46 30.60
CA ASP A 8 12.35 -10.89 29.49
C ASP A 8 11.56 -11.68 28.44
N GLY A 9 10.65 -12.55 28.87
CA GLY A 9 9.72 -13.25 27.98
C GLY A 9 8.79 -12.29 27.22
N VAL A 10 8.25 -11.27 27.90
CA VAL A 10 7.43 -10.23 27.25
C VAL A 10 8.25 -9.42 26.26
N ILE A 11 9.48 -9.02 26.61
CA ILE A 11 10.39 -8.28 25.72
C ILE A 11 10.69 -9.11 24.47
N GLN A 12 10.93 -10.40 24.60
CA GLN A 12 11.19 -11.28 23.46
C GLN A 12 9.96 -11.39 22.54
N VAL A 13 8.77 -11.61 23.12
CA VAL A 13 7.52 -11.67 22.36
C VAL A 13 7.25 -10.36 21.63
N VAL A 14 7.39 -9.22 22.32
CA VAL A 14 7.25 -7.89 21.72
C VAL A 14 8.29 -7.68 20.61
N GLY A 15 9.54 -8.09 20.83
CA GLY A 15 10.61 -8.03 19.83
C GLY A 15 10.26 -8.80 18.56
N GLU A 16 9.74 -10.02 18.68
CA GLU A 16 9.27 -10.81 17.53
C GLU A 16 8.03 -10.22 16.86
N MET A 17 7.14 -9.58 17.62
CA MET A 17 6.00 -8.85 17.05
C MET A 17 6.47 -7.64 16.25
N LEU A 18 7.43 -6.86 16.76
CA LEU A 18 7.98 -5.68 16.09
C LEU A 18 8.78 -6.00 14.82
N LYS A 19 9.32 -7.22 14.70
CA LYS A 19 9.94 -7.70 13.46
C LYS A 19 8.94 -7.91 12.32
N ARG A 20 7.63 -7.91 12.59
CA ARG A 20 6.60 -8.07 11.57
C ARG A 20 6.46 -6.77 10.76
N PRO A 21 6.72 -6.77 9.44
CA PRO A 21 6.76 -5.54 8.65
C PRO A 21 5.48 -4.69 8.73
N ARG A 22 4.30 -5.34 8.63
CA ARG A 22 3.00 -4.65 8.73
C ARG A 22 2.76 -4.00 10.09
N LEU A 23 3.23 -4.61 11.17
CA LEU A 23 3.09 -4.05 12.51
C LEU A 23 4.01 -2.85 12.68
N SER A 24 5.28 -3.01 12.30
CA SER A 24 6.28 -1.94 12.34
C SER A 24 5.80 -0.71 11.58
N ASP A 25 5.27 -0.90 10.37
CA ASP A 25 4.76 0.21 9.56
C ASP A 25 3.48 0.85 10.14
N ALA A 26 2.61 0.08 10.81
CA ALA A 26 1.36 0.57 11.39
C ALA A 26 1.52 1.30 12.74
N ILE A 27 2.63 1.07 13.45
CA ILE A 27 2.92 1.72 14.74
C ILE A 27 3.08 3.24 14.60
N PHE A 28 3.46 3.71 13.41
CA PHE A 28 3.61 5.13 13.15
C PHE A 28 2.29 5.75 12.70
N SER A 29 2.01 6.93 13.24
CA SER A 29 0.89 7.77 12.85
C SER A 29 1.07 8.32 11.45
N ARG A 30 0.04 9.03 10.99
CA ARG A 30 0.08 9.78 9.73
C ARG A 30 1.37 10.59 9.63
N ASP A 31 1.77 11.29 10.69
CA ASP A 31 2.86 12.27 10.68
C ASP A 31 4.24 11.65 10.95
N GLY A 32 4.32 10.33 11.10
CA GLY A 32 5.57 9.60 11.33
C GLY A 32 5.94 9.44 12.80
N ASP A 33 5.13 9.99 13.72
CA ASP A 33 5.30 9.85 15.16
C ASP A 33 4.50 8.67 15.71
N ILE A 34 4.89 8.12 16.87
CA ILE A 34 4.08 7.11 17.57
C ILE A 34 3.01 7.85 18.40
N THR A 35 1.74 7.60 18.11
CA THR A 35 0.59 8.18 18.82
C THR A 35 -0.29 7.07 19.40
N ARG A 36 -1.18 7.44 20.33
CA ARG A 36 -2.17 6.48 20.86
C ARG A 36 -3.01 5.84 19.76
N ASP A 37 -3.39 6.62 18.76
CA ASP A 37 -4.23 6.15 17.66
C ASP A 37 -3.44 5.26 16.70
N SER A 38 -2.16 5.55 16.44
CA SER A 38 -1.32 4.66 15.63
C SER A 38 -1.05 3.34 16.34
N LEU A 39 -0.87 3.35 17.67
CA LEU A 39 -0.76 2.12 18.46
C LEU A 39 -2.07 1.31 18.45
N ARG A 40 -3.23 1.98 18.51
CA ARG A 40 -4.53 1.30 18.38
C ARG A 40 -4.72 0.71 16.98
N ALA A 41 -4.32 1.42 15.93
CA ALA A 41 -4.36 0.94 14.56
C ALA A 41 -3.39 -0.24 14.34
N ALA A 42 -2.18 -0.17 14.90
CA ALA A 42 -1.22 -1.27 14.92
C ALA A 42 -1.80 -2.50 15.64
N ALA A 43 -2.49 -2.30 16.76
CA ALA A 43 -3.16 -3.37 17.48
C ALA A 43 -4.30 -4.01 16.68
N GLN A 44 -5.00 -3.25 15.83
CA GLN A 44 -5.99 -3.79 14.89
C GLN A 44 -5.32 -4.52 13.72
N ALA A 45 -4.15 -4.05 13.26
CA ALA A 45 -3.35 -4.75 12.26
C ALA A 45 -2.77 -6.09 12.77
N LEU A 46 -2.80 -6.34 14.09
CA LEU A 46 -2.50 -7.65 14.69
C LEU A 46 -3.66 -8.66 14.52
N GLN A 47 -4.89 -8.23 14.19
CA GLN A 47 -6.00 -9.16 13.91
C GLN A 47 -5.78 -9.82 12.54
N GLY A 48 -5.00 -10.89 12.59
CA GLY A 48 -4.51 -11.67 11.46
C GLY A 48 -3.29 -12.44 11.94
N ASN A 49 -3.52 -13.64 12.46
CA ASN A 49 -2.53 -14.48 13.15
C ASN A 49 -1.41 -15.02 12.25
N SER A 50 -1.37 -14.62 10.99
CA SER A 50 -0.37 -15.13 10.08
C SER A 50 1.00 -14.57 10.43
N SER A 51 1.75 -15.39 11.18
CA SER A 51 3.19 -15.47 11.07
C SER A 51 3.58 -15.21 9.61
N ALA A 52 4.74 -14.58 9.36
CA ALA A 52 5.26 -14.44 8.00
C ALA A 52 5.39 -15.79 7.26
N THR A 53 5.25 -16.91 7.98
CA THR A 53 5.29 -18.29 7.50
C THR A 53 3.91 -18.93 7.25
N GLU A 54 2.79 -18.27 7.60
CA GLU A 54 1.45 -18.79 7.34
C GLU A 54 0.98 -18.44 5.93
N PHE A 55 0.26 -19.37 5.29
CA PHE A 55 -0.28 -19.15 3.96
C PHE A 55 -1.36 -18.07 3.97
N SER A 56 -1.25 -17.11 3.06
CA SER A 56 -2.24 -16.06 2.81
C SER A 56 -2.38 -15.84 1.30
N GLN A 57 -3.60 -15.58 0.86
CA GLN A 57 -3.88 -15.21 -0.53
C GLN A 57 -3.35 -13.80 -0.87
N ASP A 58 -3.23 -12.92 0.12
CA ASP A 58 -2.60 -11.61 -0.06
C ASP A 58 -1.07 -11.80 -0.18
N PRO A 59 -0.44 -11.49 -1.34
CA PRO A 59 1.00 -11.62 -1.52
C PRO A 59 1.80 -10.67 -0.62
N PHE A 60 1.17 -9.61 -0.10
CA PHE A 60 1.80 -8.62 0.76
C PHE A 60 1.63 -8.91 2.26
N HIS A 61 0.98 -10.02 2.66
CA HIS A 61 0.67 -10.29 4.07
C HIS A 61 1.92 -10.26 4.99
N ALA A 62 3.05 -10.78 4.50
CA ALA A 62 4.34 -10.78 5.19
C ALA A 62 5.24 -9.60 4.80
N GLN A 63 4.77 -8.70 3.94
CA GLN A 63 5.56 -7.61 3.37
C GLN A 63 5.17 -6.25 3.96
N GLY A 64 6.14 -5.34 4.00
CA GLY A 64 5.96 -3.96 4.47
C GLY A 64 5.34 -3.06 3.42
N ASN A 65 5.11 -1.81 3.80
CA ASN A 65 4.52 -0.79 2.93
C ASN A 65 5.43 -0.47 1.74
N ALA A 66 6.75 -0.56 1.90
CA ALA A 66 7.70 -0.33 0.82
C ALA A 66 7.44 -1.28 -0.37
N GLN A 67 7.25 -2.57 -0.11
CA GLN A 67 7.00 -3.54 -1.17
C GLN A 67 5.64 -3.31 -1.86
N VAL A 68 4.63 -2.85 -1.11
CA VAL A 68 3.32 -2.50 -1.68
C VAL A 68 3.46 -1.28 -2.61
N VAL A 69 4.24 -0.28 -2.21
CA VAL A 69 4.46 0.95 -3.00
C VAL A 69 5.29 0.65 -4.24
N GLU A 70 6.32 -0.20 -4.16
CA GLU A 70 7.06 -0.72 -5.31
C GLU A 70 6.14 -1.46 -6.29
N ALA A 71 5.24 -2.32 -5.77
CA ALA A 71 4.27 -3.00 -6.60
C ALA A 71 3.34 -2.01 -7.31
N LEU A 72 2.86 -0.96 -6.61
CA LEU A 72 2.07 0.11 -7.23
C LEU A 72 2.87 0.82 -8.33
N GLN A 73 4.14 1.16 -8.09
CA GLN A 73 5.02 1.78 -9.10
C GLN A 73 5.17 0.90 -10.35
N SER A 74 5.33 -0.42 -10.22
CA SER A 74 5.41 -1.32 -11.37
C SER A 74 4.10 -1.39 -12.18
N GLN A 75 2.96 -1.13 -11.53
CA GLN A 75 1.63 -1.18 -12.13
C GLN A 75 1.14 0.18 -12.65
N PHE A 76 1.91 1.26 -12.44
CA PHE A 76 1.58 2.59 -12.94
C PHE A 76 1.20 2.62 -14.43
N PRO A 77 1.93 1.94 -15.35
CA PRO A 77 1.58 1.95 -16.77
C PRO A 77 0.17 1.42 -17.07
N LEU A 78 -0.32 0.47 -16.26
CA LEU A 78 -1.65 -0.13 -16.38
C LEU A 78 -2.73 0.75 -15.75
N LEU A 79 -2.42 1.38 -14.61
CA LEU A 79 -3.39 2.07 -13.77
C LEU A 79 -3.51 3.59 -14.04
N ARG A 80 -2.51 4.19 -14.69
CA ARG A 80 -2.46 5.64 -14.89
C ARG A 80 -3.55 6.14 -15.82
N ASP A 81 -4.00 7.36 -15.56
CA ASP A 81 -4.77 8.12 -16.53
C ASP A 81 -3.81 8.83 -17.50
N LYS A 82 -3.75 8.34 -18.74
CA LYS A 82 -2.90 8.91 -19.80
C LYS A 82 -3.28 10.36 -20.15
N ALA A 83 -4.54 10.76 -19.96
CA ALA A 83 -4.96 12.15 -20.20
C ALA A 83 -4.40 13.11 -19.13
N MET A 84 -4.03 12.57 -17.98
CA MET A 84 -3.43 13.33 -16.87
C MET A 84 -1.91 13.39 -16.93
N ASP A 85 -1.26 12.61 -17.80
CA ASP A 85 0.20 12.62 -17.92
C ASP A 85 0.72 14.01 -18.34
N ARG A 86 1.78 14.47 -17.68
CA ARG A 86 2.44 15.75 -17.96
C ARG A 86 3.94 15.52 -18.08
N THR A 87 4.59 16.36 -18.87
CA THR A 87 6.06 16.44 -18.89
C THR A 87 6.45 17.78 -18.29
N TYR A 88 7.31 17.76 -17.27
CA TYR A 88 7.82 18.97 -16.63
C TYR A 88 9.33 18.84 -16.48
N LEU A 89 10.10 19.83 -16.95
CA LEU A 89 11.57 19.81 -16.99
C LEU A 89 12.13 18.48 -17.56
N PHE A 90 11.53 18.01 -18.66
CA PHE A 90 11.86 16.73 -19.32
C PHE A 90 11.56 15.46 -18.52
N GLU A 91 10.96 15.57 -17.33
CA GLU A 91 10.56 14.42 -16.52
C GLU A 91 9.06 14.09 -16.68
N PRO A 92 8.72 12.79 -16.89
CA PRO A 92 7.33 12.35 -16.95
C PRO A 92 6.71 12.37 -15.55
N HIS A 93 5.58 13.06 -15.46
CA HIS A 93 4.68 13.09 -14.31
C HIS A 93 3.41 12.34 -14.69
N GLN A 94 3.26 11.16 -14.12
CA GLN A 94 2.13 10.27 -14.35
C GLN A 94 1.24 10.25 -13.12
N TYR A 95 -0.06 10.04 -13.33
CA TYR A 95 -1.03 10.10 -12.25
C TYR A 95 -1.98 8.91 -12.27
N VAL A 96 -2.25 8.38 -11.09
CA VAL A 96 -3.27 7.37 -10.82
C VAL A 96 -4.30 7.98 -9.89
N GLU A 97 -5.59 7.82 -10.21
CA GLU A 97 -6.66 8.28 -9.34
C GLU A 97 -6.89 7.29 -8.18
N ILE A 98 -7.08 7.81 -6.97
CA ILE A 98 -7.39 6.97 -5.80
C ILE A 98 -8.74 6.26 -5.99
N ALA A 99 -9.71 6.91 -6.65
CA ALA A 99 -10.97 6.28 -7.03
C ALA A 99 -10.74 5.06 -7.93
N ARG A 100 -9.81 5.13 -8.87
CA ARG A 100 -9.42 3.99 -9.71
C ARG A 100 -8.86 2.83 -8.89
N LEU A 101 -8.05 3.10 -7.87
CA LEU A 101 -7.57 2.05 -6.95
C LEU A 101 -8.73 1.42 -6.16
N ARG A 102 -9.72 2.22 -5.73
CA ARG A 102 -10.94 1.72 -5.08
C ARG A 102 -11.78 0.84 -5.98
N GLU A 103 -11.81 1.10 -7.28
CA GLU A 103 -12.45 0.21 -8.27
C GLU A 103 -11.66 -1.09 -8.44
N VAL A 104 -10.33 -1.01 -8.60
CA VAL A 104 -9.44 -2.16 -8.83
C VAL A 104 -9.53 -3.14 -7.66
N MET A 105 -9.57 -2.65 -6.42
CA MET A 105 -9.66 -3.53 -5.23
C MET A 105 -10.98 -4.30 -5.12
N GLN A 106 -12.02 -3.93 -5.87
CA GLN A 106 -13.27 -4.69 -5.95
C GLN A 106 -13.18 -5.90 -6.89
N ASP A 107 -12.03 -6.11 -7.54
CA ASP A 107 -11.80 -7.17 -8.53
C ASP A 107 -12.90 -7.23 -9.60
N PRO A 108 -13.08 -6.14 -10.38
CA PRO A 108 -14.11 -6.14 -11.41
C PRO A 108 -13.75 -7.13 -12.52
N HIS A 109 -14.77 -7.75 -13.09
CA HIS A 109 -14.61 -8.57 -14.29
C HIS A 109 -14.37 -7.71 -15.53
N GLU A 110 -13.69 -8.30 -16.51
CA GLU A 110 -13.58 -7.74 -17.84
C GLU A 110 -14.96 -7.78 -18.51
N VAL A 111 -15.31 -6.70 -19.20
CA VAL A 111 -16.59 -6.56 -19.89
C VAL A 111 -16.37 -6.25 -21.37
N ASP A 112 -17.24 -6.76 -22.22
CA ASP A 112 -17.24 -6.47 -23.65
C ASP A 112 -17.78 -5.06 -23.97
N GLN A 113 -17.93 -4.76 -25.26
CA GLN A 113 -18.43 -3.45 -25.71
C GLN A 113 -19.89 -3.18 -25.33
N GLN A 114 -20.63 -4.24 -24.97
CA GLN A 114 -22.03 -4.20 -24.56
C GLN A 114 -22.17 -4.20 -23.03
N GLY A 115 -21.05 -4.30 -22.30
CA GLY A 115 -21.00 -4.35 -20.84
C GLY A 115 -21.27 -5.73 -20.25
N ALA A 116 -21.30 -6.79 -21.06
CA ALA A 116 -21.44 -8.16 -20.57
C ALA A 116 -20.09 -8.73 -20.13
N PRO A 117 -20.03 -9.54 -19.05
CA PRO A 117 -18.77 -10.14 -18.61
C PRO A 117 -18.15 -11.03 -19.69
N VAL A 118 -16.87 -10.83 -19.96
CA VAL A 118 -16.09 -11.71 -20.83
C VAL A 118 -15.83 -13.02 -20.07
N LEU A 119 -16.12 -14.16 -20.68
CA LEU A 119 -15.91 -15.47 -20.06
C LEU A 119 -14.57 -16.07 -20.48
N ASP A 120 -13.85 -16.63 -19.52
CA ASP A 120 -12.66 -17.43 -19.78
C ASP A 120 -13.06 -18.74 -20.49
N ALA A 121 -12.46 -18.99 -21.65
CA ALA A 121 -12.84 -20.12 -22.51
C ALA A 121 -12.54 -21.50 -21.90
N SER A 122 -11.64 -21.57 -20.90
CA SER A 122 -11.23 -22.82 -20.26
C SER A 122 -12.08 -23.18 -19.04
N THR A 123 -12.60 -22.17 -18.32
CA THR A 123 -13.38 -22.36 -17.08
C THR A 123 -14.85 -22.03 -17.22
N GLY A 124 -15.23 -21.22 -18.22
CA GLY A 124 -16.58 -20.66 -18.37
C GLY A 124 -16.92 -19.58 -17.35
N MET A 125 -15.96 -19.15 -16.53
CA MET A 125 -16.14 -18.13 -15.48
C MET A 125 -15.84 -16.73 -16.03
N PRO A 126 -16.41 -15.65 -15.44
CA PRO A 126 -16.05 -14.28 -15.78
C PRO A 126 -14.54 -14.03 -15.59
N GLN A 127 -13.89 -13.49 -16.61
CA GLN A 127 -12.48 -13.15 -16.61
C GLN A 127 -12.24 -11.91 -15.75
N SER A 128 -11.25 -11.93 -14.86
CA SER A 128 -10.87 -10.75 -14.08
C SER A 128 -10.24 -9.68 -14.98
N LYS A 129 -10.61 -8.42 -14.75
CA LYS A 129 -10.07 -7.27 -15.50
C LYS A 129 -8.61 -6.96 -15.16
N TYR A 130 -8.20 -7.32 -13.94
CA TYR A 130 -6.85 -7.10 -13.43
C TYR A 130 -6.27 -8.40 -12.91
N SER A 131 -4.94 -8.47 -12.85
CA SER A 131 -4.28 -9.57 -12.16
C SER A 131 -4.57 -9.50 -10.66
N GLU A 132 -4.55 -10.66 -9.99
CA GLU A 132 -4.68 -10.74 -8.53
C GLU A 132 -3.67 -9.83 -7.81
N LEU A 133 -2.42 -9.81 -8.28
CA LEU A 133 -1.39 -8.91 -7.73
C LEU A 133 -1.83 -7.45 -7.79
N CYS A 134 -2.49 -7.01 -8.85
CA CYS A 134 -2.97 -5.63 -8.99
C CYS A 134 -4.13 -5.31 -8.04
N VAL A 135 -5.07 -6.25 -7.90
CA VAL A 135 -6.16 -6.17 -6.91
C VAL A 135 -5.59 -6.06 -5.49
N TYR A 136 -4.65 -6.92 -5.12
CA TYR A 136 -4.05 -6.91 -3.79
C TYR A 136 -3.15 -5.70 -3.54
N THR A 137 -2.45 -5.18 -4.56
CA THR A 137 -1.72 -3.91 -4.45
C THR A 137 -2.69 -2.79 -4.12
N ALA A 138 -3.77 -2.64 -4.89
CA ALA A 138 -4.77 -1.60 -4.66
C ALA A 138 -5.43 -1.73 -3.28
N LYS A 139 -5.82 -2.96 -2.90
CA LYS A 139 -6.38 -3.26 -1.58
C LYS A 139 -5.44 -2.84 -0.45
N ASN A 140 -4.16 -3.21 -0.54
CA ASN A 140 -3.18 -2.86 0.49
C ASN A 140 -2.89 -1.35 0.53
N ILE A 141 -2.89 -0.64 -0.61
CA ILE A 141 -2.76 0.83 -0.62
C ILE A 141 -3.93 1.48 0.13
N ILE A 142 -5.17 1.03 -0.11
CA ILE A 142 -6.38 1.64 0.45
C ILE A 142 -6.60 1.24 1.92
N GLU A 143 -6.39 -0.02 2.27
CA GLU A 143 -6.81 -0.57 3.57
C GLU A 143 -5.71 -0.57 4.63
N ARG A 144 -4.42 -0.49 4.25
CA ARG A 144 -3.35 -0.48 5.25
C ARG A 144 -3.41 0.79 6.10
N PRO A 145 -3.38 0.66 7.44
CA PRO A 145 -3.40 1.82 8.32
C PRO A 145 -2.29 2.82 7.98
N GLY A 146 -2.68 4.07 7.74
CA GLY A 146 -1.76 5.18 7.52
C GLY A 146 -1.05 5.21 6.16
N LEU A 147 -1.13 4.15 5.34
CA LEU A 147 -0.39 4.09 4.06
C LEU A 147 -0.91 5.13 3.06
N LEU A 148 -2.18 5.07 2.65
CA LEU A 148 -2.74 6.05 1.71
C LEU A 148 -2.54 7.51 2.18
N PRO A 149 -2.87 7.89 3.43
CA PRO A 149 -2.60 9.24 3.92
C PRO A 149 -1.12 9.65 3.86
N SER A 150 -0.20 8.72 4.08
CA SER A 150 1.24 9.00 3.96
C SER A 150 1.67 9.26 2.51
N LEU A 151 1.08 8.55 1.55
CA LEU A 151 1.30 8.76 0.10
C LEU A 151 0.73 10.11 -0.35
N GLU A 152 -0.48 10.46 0.10
CA GLU A 152 -1.11 11.75 -0.19
C GLU A 152 -0.25 12.92 0.32
N ARG A 153 0.36 12.79 1.50
CA ARG A 153 1.30 13.80 2.02
C ARG A 153 2.56 13.91 1.18
N ALA A 154 3.16 12.79 0.80
CA ALA A 154 4.36 12.78 -0.05
C ALA A 154 4.12 13.48 -1.40
N ASN A 155 2.85 13.53 -1.84
CA ASN A 155 2.40 14.24 -3.03
C ASN A 155 2.30 15.77 -2.84
N GLY A 156 2.11 16.27 -1.62
CA GLY A 156 1.88 17.70 -1.33
C GLY A 156 3.15 18.56 -1.15
N THR A 157 4.26 17.98 -0.72
CA THR A 157 5.50 18.73 -0.46
C THR A 157 6.35 18.87 -1.73
N ARG A 158 6.14 19.93 -2.53
CA ARG A 158 7.03 20.32 -3.64
C ARG A 158 7.22 21.84 -3.72
N LEU A 159 8.48 22.26 -3.80
CA LEU A 159 8.88 23.63 -4.20
C LEU A 159 8.79 23.83 -5.72
N PHE A 160 8.94 22.75 -6.50
CA PHE A 160 8.91 22.77 -7.98
C PHE A 160 8.14 21.56 -8.52
N GLY A 161 7.41 21.75 -9.62
CA GLY A 161 6.60 20.74 -10.29
C GLY A 161 5.12 21.13 -10.43
N PRO A 162 4.30 20.28 -11.08
CA PRO A 162 2.86 20.49 -11.17
C PRO A 162 2.21 20.59 -9.78
N PRO A 163 1.13 21.38 -9.63
CA PRO A 163 0.44 21.51 -8.36
C PRO A 163 -0.11 20.16 -7.89
N HIS A 164 -0.16 19.97 -6.58
CA HIS A 164 -0.81 18.81 -5.97
C HIS A 164 -2.27 18.72 -6.44
N LYS A 165 -2.70 17.51 -6.78
CA LYS A 165 -4.07 17.21 -7.17
C LYS A 165 -4.67 16.25 -6.16
N GLU A 166 -5.64 16.74 -5.39
CA GLU A 166 -6.38 15.95 -4.40
C GLU A 166 -7.08 14.78 -5.08
N GLY A 167 -7.03 13.59 -4.47
CA GLY A 167 -7.58 12.36 -5.05
C GLY A 167 -6.64 11.63 -6.01
N TRP A 168 -5.40 12.10 -6.20
CA TRP A 168 -4.44 11.50 -7.14
C TRP A 168 -3.12 11.17 -6.46
N LEU A 169 -2.51 10.07 -6.92
CA LEU A 169 -1.13 9.69 -6.60
C LEU A 169 -0.27 9.89 -7.84
N SER A 170 0.91 10.49 -7.68
CA SER A 170 1.87 10.67 -8.77
C SER A 170 3.04 9.70 -8.64
N ASN A 171 3.60 9.23 -9.77
CA ASN A 171 4.81 8.40 -9.77
C ASN A 171 5.94 9.05 -8.96
N LYS A 172 6.09 10.36 -9.12
CA LYS A 172 7.09 11.18 -8.44
C LYS A 172 6.83 11.35 -6.94
N SER A 173 5.57 11.25 -6.48
CA SER A 173 5.26 11.21 -5.05
C SER A 173 5.59 9.87 -4.41
N LEU A 174 5.46 8.76 -5.16
CA LEU A 174 5.83 7.43 -4.68
C LEU A 174 7.35 7.31 -4.51
N GLU A 175 8.13 7.80 -5.48
CA GLU A 175 9.60 7.88 -5.39
C GLU A 175 10.04 8.61 -4.11
N ARG A 176 9.46 9.78 -3.85
CA ARG A 176 9.74 10.55 -2.63
C ARG A 176 9.32 9.81 -1.36
N TRP A 177 8.15 9.19 -1.37
CA TRP A 177 7.68 8.45 -0.21
C TRP A 177 8.68 7.34 0.17
N HIS A 178 9.26 6.65 -0.81
CA HIS A 178 10.31 5.67 -0.57
C HIS A 178 11.56 6.27 0.08
N GLU A 179 12.02 7.42 -0.41
CA GLU A 179 13.15 8.14 0.19
C GLU A 179 12.87 8.52 1.65
N GLN A 180 11.65 8.99 1.94
CA GLN A 180 11.21 9.35 3.29
C GLN A 180 11.10 8.13 4.20
N ASP A 181 10.54 7.03 3.71
CA ASP A 181 10.43 5.77 4.46
C ASP A 181 11.81 5.19 4.81
N ALA A 182 12.72 5.16 3.84
CA ALA A 182 14.09 4.70 4.03
C ALA A 182 14.86 5.56 5.04
N ALA A 183 14.80 6.89 4.88
CA ALA A 183 15.45 7.82 5.81
C ALA A 183 14.88 7.73 7.23
N ARG A 184 13.58 7.41 7.37
CA ARG A 184 12.94 7.20 8.67
C ARG A 184 13.38 5.90 9.33
N LYS A 185 13.44 4.80 8.58
CA LYS A 185 13.87 3.48 9.09
C LYS A 185 15.36 3.42 9.44
N ALA A 186 16.15 4.36 8.93
CA ALA A 186 17.57 4.50 9.26
C ALA A 186 17.85 5.32 10.54
N ARG A 187 16.83 5.92 11.15
CA ARG A 187 16.93 6.66 12.43
C ARG A 187 16.62 5.75 13.61
#